data_AF-A0AAN7BRV7-F1
#
_entry.id   AF-A0AAN7BRV7-F1
#
_cell.length_a   1.000
_cell.length_b   1.000
_cell.length_c   1.000
_cell.angle_alpha   90.00
_cell.angle_beta   90.00
_cell.angle_gamma   90.00
#
_symmetry.space_group_name_H-M   'P 1'
#
loop_
_entity.id
_entity.type
_entity.pdbx_description
1 polymer ?
#
loop_
_entity_poly.entity_id
_entity_poly.type
_entity_poly.pdbx_seq_one_letter_code
_entity_poly.pdbx_strand_id
1 'polypeptide(L)'
;MTDNDVEMVDVDDVVETTAPKEVIPPLRTLAHSILVPLTVDITQPEEEPNEVQRIQRILESIDYHHKGMKENLLRIFEREKRRIILEASEREVALGQQGRKPGIPRREEDMIIRNMEAPANWNKTYNLSSEKLASYKIRGIPEGAPISVRDATVVHLLTVVEKSLSELNSLDSFMNNKIKSIYIERLAKEMDKVAKEQQGNRQQKS
;
A
#
# COMPACT_ATOMS: atom_id res chain seq x y z
N MET A 1 2.74 58.28 -45.48
CA MET A 1 2.26 56.89 -45.36
C MET A 1 3.45 56.11 -44.87
N THR A 2 3.47 55.79 -43.59
CA THR A 2 4.55 55.04 -42.93
C THR A 2 4.08 53.60 -42.81
N ASP A 3 4.76 52.72 -43.54
CA ASP A 3 4.58 51.27 -43.45
C ASP A 3 5.14 50.80 -42.10
N ASN A 4 4.24 50.27 -41.26
CA ASN A 4 4.59 49.54 -40.05
C ASN A 4 4.48 48.05 -40.39
N ASP A 5 5.57 47.45 -40.81
CA ASP A 5 5.71 46.00 -40.88
C ASP A 5 5.90 45.46 -39.46
N VAL A 6 4.84 44.88 -38.89
CA VAL A 6 4.91 44.10 -37.66
C VAL A 6 5.28 42.67 -38.06
N GLU A 7 6.57 42.35 -37.99
CA GLU A 7 7.02 40.96 -38.05
C GLU A 7 6.44 40.20 -36.85
N MET A 8 5.56 39.23 -37.14
CA MET A 8 5.13 38.25 -36.17
C MET A 8 6.27 37.28 -35.94
N VAL A 9 6.90 37.37 -34.76
CA VAL A 9 7.81 36.36 -34.27
C VAL A 9 6.97 35.16 -33.85
N ASP A 10 7.06 34.06 -34.61
CA ASP A 10 6.52 32.76 -34.21
C ASP A 10 7.25 32.30 -32.94
N VAL A 11 6.61 32.50 -31.79
CA VAL A 11 7.07 31.97 -30.49
C VAL A 11 6.21 30.78 -30.13
N ASP A 12 6.41 29.67 -30.83
CA ASP A 12 5.90 28.36 -30.42
C ASP A 12 7.01 27.29 -30.54
N ASP A 13 8.17 27.58 -29.94
CA ASP A 13 9.09 26.52 -29.50
C ASP A 13 8.71 26.12 -28.07
N VAL A 14 7.58 25.40 -27.95
CA VAL A 14 7.32 24.59 -26.76
C VAL A 14 8.32 23.45 -26.80
N VAL A 15 9.48 23.69 -26.19
CA VAL A 15 10.46 22.65 -25.87
C VAL A 15 9.75 21.64 -24.98
N GLU A 16 9.21 20.60 -25.61
CA GLU A 16 8.72 19.40 -24.94
C GLU A 16 9.95 18.76 -24.28
N THR A 17 10.21 19.14 -23.03
CA THR A 17 11.21 18.49 -22.19
C THR A 17 10.75 17.06 -22.00
N THR A 18 11.16 16.19 -22.92
CA THR A 18 10.95 14.74 -22.88
C THR A 18 11.86 14.17 -21.79
N ALA A 19 11.45 14.38 -20.54
CA ALA A 19 11.97 13.60 -19.44
C ALA A 19 11.87 12.11 -19.83
N PRO A 20 12.93 11.31 -19.65
CA PRO A 20 12.89 9.90 -20.03
C PRO A 20 11.71 9.24 -19.30
N LYS A 21 10.78 8.65 -20.07
CA LYS A 21 9.63 7.93 -19.51
C LYS A 21 10.18 6.82 -18.61
N GLU A 22 9.94 6.96 -17.31
CA GLU A 22 10.39 5.99 -16.31
C GLU A 22 9.59 4.68 -16.49
N VAL A 23 10.18 3.69 -17.16
CA VAL A 23 9.57 2.38 -17.34
C VAL A 23 9.84 1.54 -16.11
N ILE A 24 8.83 1.35 -15.25
CA ILE A 24 8.92 0.51 -14.07
C ILE A 24 8.58 -0.94 -14.47
N PRO A 25 9.54 -1.90 -14.44
CA PRO A 25 9.26 -3.28 -14.83
C PRO A 25 8.33 -3.98 -13.82
N PRO A 26 7.50 -4.94 -14.27
CA PRO A 26 6.54 -5.58 -13.40
C PRO A 26 7.21 -6.42 -12.30
N LEU A 27 6.61 -6.44 -11.12
CA LEU A 27 7.06 -7.28 -10.03
C LEU A 27 6.78 -8.76 -10.34
N ARG A 28 7.83 -9.57 -10.36
CA ARG A 28 7.72 -11.03 -10.48
C ARG A 28 7.71 -11.74 -9.12
N THR A 29 8.36 -11.16 -8.11
CA THR A 29 8.52 -11.78 -6.78
C THR A 29 8.65 -10.75 -5.68
N LEU A 30 8.09 -11.06 -4.51
CA LEU A 30 8.21 -10.29 -3.27
C LEU A 30 9.43 -10.69 -2.43
N ALA A 31 10.22 -11.69 -2.86
CA ALA A 31 11.34 -12.23 -2.10
C ALA A 31 12.39 -11.17 -1.71
N HIS A 32 12.54 -10.11 -2.51
CA HIS A 32 13.44 -8.99 -2.23
C HIS A 32 13.09 -8.23 -0.94
N SER A 33 11.86 -8.37 -0.43
CA SER A 33 11.47 -7.74 0.85
C SER A 33 12.22 -8.29 2.06
N ILE A 34 12.76 -9.52 1.97
CA ILE A 34 13.50 -10.19 3.05
C ILE A 34 14.88 -9.52 3.28
N LEU A 35 15.38 -8.77 2.30
CA LEU A 35 16.70 -8.13 2.36
C LEU A 35 16.64 -6.87 3.21
N VAL A 36 16.94 -7.01 4.50
CA VAL A 36 17.08 -5.90 5.44
C VAL A 36 18.55 -5.50 5.50
N PRO A 37 18.90 -4.22 5.27
CA PRO A 37 20.28 -3.74 5.38
C PRO A 37 20.85 -4.01 6.77
N LEU A 38 22.12 -4.41 6.86
CA LEU A 38 22.79 -4.53 8.15
C LEU A 38 23.18 -3.14 8.66
N THR A 39 22.91 -2.88 9.93
CA THR A 39 23.34 -1.67 10.64
C THR A 39 24.51 -1.93 11.59
N VAL A 40 24.83 -3.20 11.83
CA VAL A 40 25.90 -3.64 12.73
C VAL A 40 27.09 -4.09 11.90
N ASP A 41 28.28 -3.69 12.34
CA ASP A 41 29.54 -4.11 11.76
C ASP A 41 29.87 -5.54 12.20
N ILE A 42 29.79 -6.48 11.25
CA ILE A 42 30.06 -7.91 11.48
C ILE A 42 31.56 -8.25 11.52
N THR A 43 32.43 -7.27 11.28
CA THR A 43 33.89 -7.52 11.21
C THR A 43 34.57 -7.48 12.58
N GLN A 44 33.87 -7.00 13.61
CA GLN A 44 34.41 -6.90 14.97
C GLN A 44 34.18 -8.20 15.74
N PRO A 45 35.22 -8.72 16.43
CA PRO A 45 35.07 -9.91 17.27
C PRO A 45 34.19 -9.58 18.49
N GLU A 46 33.05 -10.26 18.60
CA GLU A 46 32.20 -10.20 19.79
C GLU A 46 32.59 -11.27 20.81
N GLU A 47 32.47 -10.94 22.10
CA GLU A 47 32.53 -11.94 23.17
C GLU A 47 31.33 -12.90 23.07
N GLU A 48 31.56 -14.19 23.36
CA GLU A 48 30.51 -15.20 23.32
C GLU A 48 29.43 -14.88 24.36
N PRO A 49 28.18 -14.57 23.94
CA PRO A 49 27.14 -14.20 24.87
C PRO A 49 26.67 -15.40 25.68
N ASN A 50 26.28 -15.16 26.92
CA ASN A 50 25.58 -16.16 27.74
C ASN A 50 24.27 -16.59 27.05
N GLU A 51 23.76 -17.78 27.33
CA GLU A 51 22.55 -18.35 26.71
C GLU A 51 21.36 -17.38 26.73
N VAL A 52 21.11 -16.73 27.87
CA VAL A 52 20.04 -15.73 28.04
C VAL A 52 20.27 -14.52 27.13
N GLN A 53 21.50 -14.01 27.09
CA GLN A 53 21.86 -12.87 26.23
C GLN A 53 21.74 -13.23 24.75
N ARG A 54 22.07 -14.48 24.38
CA ARG A 54 21.91 -14.98 23.02
C ARG A 54 20.45 -15.00 22.60
N ILE A 55 19.55 -15.50 23.45
CA ILE A 55 18.10 -15.52 23.15
C ILE A 55 17.54 -14.09 23.08
N GLN A 56 17.98 -13.18 23.95
CA GLN A 56 17.59 -11.77 23.91
C GLN A 56 18.01 -11.11 22.59
N ARG A 57 19.26 -11.30 22.15
CA ARG A 57 19.73 -10.79 20.85
C ARG A 57 18.95 -11.37 19.67
N ILE A 58 18.56 -12.64 19.74
CA ILE A 58 17.69 -13.26 18.71
C ILE A 58 16.32 -12.58 18.69
N LEU A 59 15.72 -12.28 19.84
CA LEU A 59 14.44 -11.57 19.90
C LEU A 59 14.54 -10.15 19.33
N GLU A 60 15.62 -9.44 19.64
CA GLU A 60 15.90 -8.11 19.09
C GLU A 60 16.11 -8.15 17.57
N SER A 61 16.85 -9.15 17.06
CA SER A 61 17.06 -9.30 15.62
C SER A 61 15.77 -9.68 14.88
N ILE A 62 14.91 -10.51 15.49
CA ILE A 62 13.57 -10.81 14.96
C ILE A 62 12.77 -9.53 14.79
N ASP A 63 12.73 -8.67 15.81
CA ASP A 63 11.98 -7.40 15.76
C ASP A 63 12.57 -6.44 14.72
N TYR A 64 13.90 -6.36 14.63
CA TYR A 64 14.61 -5.57 13.63
C TYR A 64 14.27 -6.02 12.21
N HIS A 65 14.40 -7.32 11.93
CA HIS A 65 14.12 -7.87 10.61
C HIS A 65 12.64 -7.76 10.25
N HIS A 66 11.73 -7.99 11.21
CA HIS A 66 10.30 -7.85 10.99
C HIS A 66 9.93 -6.43 10.57
N LYS A 67 10.45 -5.42 11.27
CA LYS A 67 10.26 -4.02 10.90
C LYS A 67 10.83 -3.70 9.51
N GLY A 68 12.06 -4.14 9.23
CA GLY A 68 12.70 -3.92 7.93
C GLY A 68 11.93 -4.57 6.77
N MET A 69 11.46 -5.81 6.95
CA MET A 69 10.64 -6.51 5.97
C MET A 69 9.34 -5.78 5.68
N LYS A 70 8.66 -5.26 6.71
CA LYS A 70 7.43 -4.49 6.57
C LYS A 70 7.65 -3.21 5.77
N GLU A 71 8.69 -2.45 6.09
CA GLU A 71 9.06 -1.24 5.35
C GLU A 71 9.41 -1.55 3.88
N ASN A 72 10.15 -2.63 3.63
CA ASN A 72 10.48 -3.06 2.27
C ASN A 72 9.25 -3.50 1.47
N LEU A 73 8.33 -4.26 2.10
CA LEU A 73 7.06 -4.65 1.46
C LEU A 73 6.26 -3.41 1.05
N LEU A 74 6.14 -2.42 1.95
CA LEU A 74 5.44 -1.17 1.65
C LEU A 74 6.08 -0.44 0.45
N ARG A 75 7.40 -0.33 0.40
CA ARG A 75 8.12 0.27 -0.74
C ARG A 75 7.85 -0.48 -2.05
N ILE A 76 7.83 -1.81 -2.01
CA ILE A 76 7.53 -2.66 -3.17
C ILE A 76 6.10 -2.41 -3.66
N PHE A 77 5.12 -2.34 -2.76
CA PHE A 77 3.73 -2.07 -3.11
C PHE A 77 3.52 -0.63 -3.62
N GLU A 78 4.21 0.35 -3.07
CA GLU A 78 4.19 1.72 -3.57
C GLU A 78 4.74 1.82 -5.00
N ARG A 79 5.84 1.11 -5.27
CA ARG A 79 6.42 1.00 -6.61
C ARG A 79 5.42 0.36 -7.59
N GLU A 80 4.74 -0.69 -7.16
CA GLU A 80 3.71 -1.37 -7.97
C GLU A 80 2.51 -0.46 -8.27
N LYS A 81 2.05 0.29 -7.26
CA LYS A 81 1.01 1.31 -7.42
C LYS A 81 1.40 2.34 -8.48
N ARG A 82 2.63 2.88 -8.40
CA ARG A 82 3.15 3.85 -9.38
C ARG A 82 3.18 3.25 -10.78
N ARG A 83 3.64 2.00 -10.94
CA ARG A 83 3.62 1.31 -12.24
C ARG A 83 2.21 1.25 -12.82
N ILE A 84 1.22 0.82 -12.03
CA ILE A 84 -0.17 0.68 -12.50
C ILE A 84 -0.73 2.02 -12.96
N ILE A 85 -0.44 3.09 -12.22
CA ILE A 85 -0.87 4.46 -12.58
C ILE A 85 -0.20 4.92 -13.87
N LEU A 86 1.10 4.68 -14.03
CA LEU A 86 1.84 5.04 -15.26
C LEU A 86 1.27 4.28 -16.46
N GLU A 87 1.12 2.96 -16.34
CA GLU A 87 0.54 2.11 -17.38
C GLU A 87 -0.90 2.53 -17.73
N ALA A 88 -1.70 2.92 -16.72
CA ALA A 88 -3.03 3.50 -16.93
C ALA A 88 -2.97 4.78 -17.75
N SER A 89 -2.07 5.70 -17.39
CA SER A 89 -1.92 6.98 -18.06
C SER A 89 -1.49 6.83 -19.51
N GLU A 90 -0.57 5.90 -19.79
CA GLU A 90 -0.12 5.58 -21.15
C GLU A 90 -1.26 4.99 -21.99
N ARG A 91 -2.05 4.09 -21.41
CA ARG A 91 -3.24 3.53 -22.07
C ARG A 91 -4.31 4.58 -22.32
N GLU A 92 -4.55 5.51 -21.38
CA GLU A 92 -5.49 6.63 -21.58
C GLU A 92 -5.03 7.55 -22.71
N VAL A 93 -3.74 7.87 -22.78
CA VAL A 93 -3.18 8.69 -23.86
C VAL A 93 -3.31 7.97 -25.21
N ALA A 94 -3.02 6.66 -25.26
CA ALA A 94 -3.14 5.86 -26.48
C ALA A 94 -4.58 5.74 -26.99
N LEU A 95 -5.58 5.71 -26.09
CA LEU A 95 -7.01 5.64 -26.44
C LEU A 95 -7.62 7.01 -26.76
N GLY A 96 -6.94 8.11 -26.44
CA GLY A 96 -7.44 9.47 -26.67
C GLY A 96 -8.72 9.80 -25.89
N GLN A 97 -9.45 10.83 -26.34
CA GLN A 97 -10.68 11.30 -25.67
C GLN A 97 -11.85 10.29 -25.70
N GLN A 98 -11.77 9.24 -26.53
CA GLN A 98 -12.87 8.29 -26.75
C GLN A 98 -13.11 7.35 -25.56
N GLY A 99 -12.15 7.19 -24.64
CA GLY A 99 -12.27 6.35 -23.44
C GLY A 99 -12.80 7.06 -22.19
N ARG A 100 -12.99 8.39 -22.24
CA ARG A 100 -13.49 9.17 -21.09
C ARG A 100 -15.00 9.15 -21.11
N LYS A 101 -15.63 8.44 -20.16
CA LYS A 101 -17.07 8.62 -19.89
C LYS A 101 -17.30 10.12 -19.62
N PRO A 102 -18.23 10.79 -20.32
CA PRO A 102 -18.54 12.17 -20.02
C PRO A 102 -18.96 12.27 -18.55
N GLY A 103 -18.49 13.30 -17.86
CA GLY A 103 -18.97 13.62 -16.53
C GLY A 103 -20.48 13.87 -16.54
N ILE A 104 -21.08 13.92 -15.35
CA ILE A 104 -22.47 14.34 -15.21
C ILE A 104 -22.62 15.72 -15.88
N PRO A 105 -23.61 15.94 -16.75
CA PRO A 105 -23.79 17.25 -17.36
C PRO A 105 -24.08 18.29 -16.27
N ARG A 106 -23.53 19.51 -16.39
CA ARG A 106 -23.70 20.59 -15.39
C ARG A 106 -25.16 20.79 -14.94
N ARG A 107 -26.11 20.62 -15.85
CA ARG A 107 -27.54 20.69 -15.55
C ARG A 107 -28.01 19.66 -14.52
N GLU A 108 -27.48 18.44 -14.59
CA GLU A 108 -27.77 17.39 -13.61
C GLU A 108 -27.06 17.68 -12.28
N GLU A 109 -25.82 18.20 -12.31
CA GLU A 109 -25.11 18.65 -11.11
C GLU A 109 -25.90 19.73 -10.37
N ASP A 110 -26.35 20.77 -11.07
CA ASP A 110 -27.19 21.85 -10.52
C ASP A 110 -28.51 21.32 -9.95
N MET A 111 -29.09 20.29 -10.57
CA MET A 111 -30.30 19.64 -10.09
C MET A 111 -30.06 18.89 -8.77
N ILE A 112 -28.93 18.18 -8.65
CA ILE A 112 -28.55 17.46 -7.44
C ILE A 112 -28.27 18.45 -6.32
N ILE A 113 -27.48 19.49 -6.59
CA ILE A 113 -27.16 20.56 -5.63
C ILE A 113 -28.45 21.22 -5.14
N ARG A 114 -29.33 21.60 -6.05
CA ARG A 114 -30.63 22.20 -5.71
C ARG A 114 -31.52 21.28 -4.88
N ASN A 115 -31.50 19.97 -5.14
CA ASN A 115 -32.22 19.00 -4.33
C ASN A 115 -31.61 18.81 -2.94
N MET A 116 -30.28 18.92 -2.80
CA MET A 116 -29.57 18.86 -1.52
C MET A 116 -29.78 20.12 -0.68
N GLU A 117 -29.91 21.28 -1.32
CA GLU A 117 -30.19 22.58 -0.68
C GLU A 117 -31.67 22.78 -0.32
N ALA A 118 -32.57 21.96 -0.87
CA ALA A 118 -34.00 22.10 -0.63
C ALA A 118 -34.33 21.80 0.85
N PRO A 119 -35.14 22.66 1.52
CA PRO A 119 -35.51 22.43 2.91
C PRO A 119 -36.32 21.14 3.05
N ALA A 120 -36.03 20.38 4.10
CA ALA A 120 -36.74 19.15 4.41
C ALA A 120 -38.25 19.45 4.57
N ASN A 121 -39.06 18.84 3.72
CA ASN A 121 -40.51 18.99 3.79
C ASN A 121 -41.03 18.04 4.88
N TRP A 122 -41.44 18.61 6.00
CA TRP A 122 -41.95 17.90 7.18
C TRP A 122 -43.19 17.03 6.89
N ASN A 123 -43.89 17.29 5.79
CA ASN A 123 -45.07 16.54 5.37
C ASN A 123 -44.76 15.42 4.35
N LYS A 124 -43.48 15.22 4.02
CA LYS A 124 -43.01 14.13 3.16
C LYS A 124 -42.10 13.20 3.95
N THR A 125 -42.46 11.92 3.97
CA THR A 125 -41.58 10.88 4.49
C THR A 125 -40.49 10.60 3.46
N TYR A 126 -39.25 11.04 3.75
CA TYR A 126 -38.07 10.72 2.92
C TYR A 126 -37.59 9.27 3.11
N ASN A 127 -38.25 8.53 4.01
CA ASN A 127 -38.06 7.09 4.11
C ASN A 127 -38.69 6.45 2.90
N LEU A 128 -37.86 5.92 2.01
CA LEU A 128 -38.28 5.07 0.89
C LEU A 128 -39.21 3.99 1.44
N SER A 129 -40.51 4.12 1.15
CA SER A 129 -41.57 3.24 1.63
C SER A 129 -41.42 1.86 0.99
N SER A 130 -40.53 0.99 1.52
CA SER A 130 -40.39 -0.43 1.13
C SER A 130 -40.27 -0.74 -0.38
N GLU A 131 -40.17 0.28 -1.23
CA GLU A 131 -39.75 0.17 -2.61
C GLU A 131 -38.30 -0.21 -2.52
N LYS A 132 -38.06 -1.53 -2.65
CA LYS A 132 -36.76 -2.16 -2.85
C LYS A 132 -35.91 -1.13 -3.57
N LEU A 133 -34.96 -0.52 -2.84
CA LEU A 133 -33.91 0.34 -3.42
C LEU A 133 -33.62 -0.28 -4.76
N ALA A 134 -33.95 0.42 -5.85
CA ALA A 134 -33.91 -0.16 -7.19
C ALA A 134 -32.59 -0.89 -7.21
N SER A 135 -32.63 -2.22 -7.22
CA SER A 135 -31.42 -2.96 -6.91
C SER A 135 -30.56 -2.63 -8.11
N TYR A 136 -29.64 -1.69 -7.93
CA TYR A 136 -28.40 -1.68 -8.65
C TYR A 136 -27.80 -3.01 -8.18
N LYS A 137 -28.28 -4.11 -8.77
CA LYS A 137 -27.39 -5.06 -9.39
C LYS A 137 -26.46 -4.11 -10.10
N ILE A 138 -25.29 -3.83 -9.50
CA ILE A 138 -24.10 -3.44 -10.23
C ILE A 138 -24.22 -4.34 -11.43
N ARG A 139 -24.72 -3.78 -12.54
CA ARG A 139 -25.15 -4.61 -13.66
C ARG A 139 -23.83 -5.18 -14.04
N GLY A 140 -23.61 -6.45 -13.67
CA GLY A 140 -22.31 -7.10 -13.76
C GLY A 140 -21.85 -6.71 -15.14
N ILE A 141 -20.69 -6.03 -15.20
CA ILE A 141 -20.14 -5.47 -16.44
C ILE A 141 -20.54 -6.44 -17.53
N PRO A 142 -21.39 -6.04 -18.51
CA PRO A 142 -21.96 -6.99 -19.45
C PRO A 142 -20.83 -7.88 -19.93
N GLU A 143 -20.98 -9.20 -19.91
CA GLU A 143 -19.93 -10.10 -20.40
C GLU A 143 -19.50 -9.62 -21.79
N GLY A 144 -18.28 -9.07 -21.90
CA GLY A 144 -17.75 -8.47 -23.13
C GLY A 144 -17.87 -6.95 -23.30
N ALA A 145 -18.43 -6.20 -22.36
CA ALA A 145 -18.39 -4.73 -22.39
C ALA A 145 -16.95 -4.25 -22.06
N PRO A 146 -16.37 -3.34 -22.86
CA PRO A 146 -15.04 -2.81 -22.59
C PRO A 146 -15.07 -2.05 -21.26
N ILE A 147 -14.40 -2.60 -20.26
CA ILE A 147 -14.16 -1.92 -18.98
C ILE A 147 -13.38 -0.65 -19.30
N SER A 148 -13.84 0.50 -18.81
CA SER A 148 -13.08 1.75 -18.95
C SER A 148 -11.69 1.55 -18.35
N VAL A 149 -10.65 2.13 -18.95
CA VAL A 149 -9.28 2.04 -18.41
C VAL A 149 -9.25 2.43 -16.94
N ARG A 150 -10.00 3.46 -16.55
CA ARG A 150 -10.14 3.88 -15.14
C ARG A 150 -10.72 2.78 -14.26
N ASP A 151 -11.86 2.22 -14.65
CA ASP A 151 -12.53 1.16 -13.90
C ASP A 151 -11.60 -0.07 -13.76
N ALA A 152 -10.89 -0.46 -14.82
CA ALA A 152 -9.94 -1.57 -14.80
C ALA A 152 -8.74 -1.29 -13.87
N THR A 153 -8.24 -0.05 -13.87
CA THR A 153 -7.11 0.35 -13.02
C THR A 153 -7.49 0.42 -11.56
N VAL A 154 -8.70 0.87 -11.24
CA VAL A 154 -9.24 0.85 -9.87
C VAL A 154 -9.35 -0.59 -9.36
N VAL A 155 -9.89 -1.50 -10.16
CA VAL A 155 -9.95 -2.93 -9.81
C VAL A 155 -8.55 -3.49 -9.57
N HIS A 156 -7.61 -3.22 -10.47
CA HIS A 156 -6.24 -3.70 -10.33
C HIS A 156 -5.55 -3.14 -9.08
N LEU A 157 -5.71 -1.84 -8.79
CA LEU A 157 -5.20 -1.21 -7.58
C LEU A 157 -5.81 -1.84 -6.33
N LEU A 158 -7.12 -2.08 -6.32
CA LEU A 158 -7.81 -2.73 -5.21
C LEU A 158 -7.23 -4.12 -4.96
N THR A 159 -7.08 -4.94 -6.00
CA THR A 159 -6.48 -6.28 -5.88
C THR A 159 -5.06 -6.24 -5.32
N VAL A 160 -4.24 -5.26 -5.74
CA VAL A 160 -2.88 -5.09 -5.20
C VAL A 160 -2.93 -4.72 -3.72
N VAL A 161 -3.82 -3.82 -3.32
CA VAL A 161 -3.99 -3.42 -1.92
C VAL A 161 -4.47 -4.60 -1.07
N GLU A 162 -5.48 -5.33 -1.51
CA GLU A 162 -5.99 -6.51 -0.80
C GLU A 162 -4.91 -7.57 -0.62
N LYS A 163 -4.16 -7.86 -1.70
CA LYS A 163 -3.03 -8.78 -1.64
C LYS A 163 -1.97 -8.27 -0.66
N SER A 164 -1.63 -6.98 -0.70
CA SER A 164 -0.64 -6.40 0.20
C SER A 164 -1.03 -6.52 1.68
N LEU A 165 -2.29 -6.28 2.01
CA LEU A 165 -2.81 -6.41 3.36
C LEU A 165 -2.79 -7.86 3.82
N SER A 166 -3.18 -8.79 2.95
CA SER A 166 -3.13 -10.23 3.24
C SER A 166 -1.71 -10.71 3.54
N GLU A 167 -0.73 -10.29 2.74
CA GLU A 167 0.69 -10.65 2.92
C GLU A 167 1.26 -10.03 4.20
N LEU A 168 0.96 -8.77 4.49
CA LEU A 168 1.39 -8.10 5.74
C LEU A 168 0.82 -8.77 6.98
N ASN A 169 -0.48 -9.09 6.97
CA ASN A 169 -1.13 -9.78 8.08
C ASN A 169 -0.57 -11.20 8.26
N SER A 170 -0.27 -11.88 7.16
CA SER A 170 0.34 -13.22 7.19
C SER A 170 1.75 -13.17 7.78
N LEU A 171 2.56 -12.16 7.40
CA LEU A 171 3.87 -11.92 7.98
C LEU A 171 3.78 -11.63 9.48
N ASP A 172 2.92 -10.68 9.87
CA ASP A 172 2.74 -10.28 11.27
C ASP A 172 2.29 -11.47 12.13
N SER A 173 1.38 -12.30 11.63
CA SER A 173 0.94 -13.52 12.30
C SER A 173 2.07 -14.55 12.40
N PHE A 174 2.83 -14.78 11.34
CA PHE A 174 3.92 -15.74 11.33
C PHE A 174 5.05 -15.35 12.29
N MET A 175 5.49 -14.08 12.24
CA MET A 175 6.57 -13.56 13.06
C MET A 175 6.20 -13.53 14.54
N ASN A 176 5.03 -12.97 14.89
CA ASN A 176 4.63 -12.82 16.28
C ASN A 176 4.14 -14.14 16.90
N ASN A 177 3.25 -14.87 16.22
CA ASN A 177 2.57 -16.01 16.84
C ASN A 177 3.40 -17.29 16.80
N LYS A 178 4.28 -17.47 15.80
CA LYS A 178 5.09 -18.70 15.68
C LYS A 178 6.53 -18.50 16.11
N ILE A 179 7.24 -17.52 15.54
CA ILE A 179 8.68 -17.41 15.79
C ILE A 179 8.93 -16.79 17.16
N LYS A 180 8.39 -15.59 17.40
CA LYS A 180 8.67 -14.84 18.62
C LYS A 180 8.20 -15.58 19.88
N SER A 181 7.02 -16.21 19.84
CA SER A 181 6.49 -17.02 20.94
C SER A 181 7.43 -18.13 21.38
N ILE A 182 8.01 -18.89 20.44
CA ILE A 182 8.98 -19.97 20.74
C ILE A 182 10.19 -19.43 21.50
N TYR A 183 10.73 -18.29 21.08
CA TYR A 183 11.90 -17.70 21.73
C TYR A 183 11.57 -17.07 23.08
N ILE A 184 10.38 -16.49 23.25
CA ILE A 184 9.89 -16.01 24.55
C ILE A 184 9.74 -17.17 25.54
N GLU A 185 9.15 -18.29 25.12
CA GLU A 185 9.03 -19.48 25.97
C GLU A 185 10.39 -20.07 26.36
N ARG A 186 11.34 -20.09 25.42
CA ARG A 186 12.72 -20.50 25.71
C ARG A 186 13.41 -19.56 26.68
N LEU A 187 13.26 -18.25 26.50
CA LEU A 187 13.81 -17.23 27.39
C LEU A 187 13.31 -17.45 28.83
N ALA A 188 12.01 -17.63 29.01
CA ALA A 188 11.41 -17.87 30.33
C ALA A 188 12.00 -19.11 31.01
N LYS A 189 12.14 -20.22 30.27
CA LYS A 189 12.74 -21.46 30.79
C LYS A 189 14.19 -21.27 31.22
N GLU A 190 14.99 -20.53 30.47
CA GLU A 190 16.39 -20.27 30.83
C GLU A 190 16.50 -19.31 32.03
N MET A 191 15.65 -18.28 32.13
CA MET A 191 15.63 -17.41 33.31
C MET A 191 15.24 -18.16 34.58
N ASP A 192 14.28 -19.09 34.51
CA ASP A 192 13.89 -19.93 35.64
C ASP A 192 15.02 -20.85 36.11
N LYS A 193 15.81 -21.40 35.17
CA LYS A 193 16.99 -22.21 35.50
C LYS A 193 18.04 -21.38 36.24
N VAL A 194 18.38 -20.22 35.70
CA VAL A 194 19.36 -19.31 36.31
C VAL A 194 18.91 -18.88 37.72
N ALA A 195 17.61 -18.60 37.91
CA ALA A 195 17.06 -18.25 39.22
C ALA A 195 17.20 -19.40 40.24
N LYS A 196 16.94 -20.66 39.84
CA LYS A 196 17.08 -21.83 40.70
C LYS A 196 18.55 -22.09 41.07
N GLU A 197 19.47 -21.94 40.13
CA GLU A 197 20.92 -22.08 40.38
C GLU A 197 21.43 -21.02 41.37
N GLN A 198 20.95 -19.78 41.26
CA GLN A 198 21.29 -18.71 42.21
C GLN A 198 20.74 -18.96 43.62
N GLN A 199 19.56 -19.57 43.75
CA GLN A 199 18.99 -19.93 45.04
C GLN A 199 19.74 -21.11 45.69
N GLY A 200 20.13 -22.12 44.91
CA GLY A 200 20.93 -23.26 45.40
C GLY A 200 22.30 -22.83 45.92
N ASN A 201 22.99 -21.92 45.21
CA ASN A 201 24.29 -21.40 45.63
C ASN A 201 24.23 -20.52 46.89
N ARG A 202 23.07 -19.95 47.24
CA ARG A 202 22.89 -19.18 48.49
C ARG A 202 22.67 -20.08 49.70
N GLN A 203 22.04 -21.24 49.52
CA GLN A 203 21.79 -22.20 50.62
C GLN A 203 23.03 -23.01 51.01
N GLN A 204 24.00 -23.18 50.10
CA GLN A 204 25.26 -23.88 50.40
C GLN A 204 26.34 -23.01 51.06
N LYS A 205 26.15 -21.68 51.10
CA LYS A 205 27.08 -20.72 51.71
C LYS A 205 26.64 -20.24 53.10
N SER A 206 25.52 -20.73 53.61
CA SER A 206 25.02 -20.48 54.97
C SER A 206 25.16 -21.73 55.83
#